data_AF-A0A8T3ZG91-F1
#
_entry.id   AF-A0A8T3ZG91-F1
#
_cell.length_a   1.000
_cell.length_b   1.000
_cell.length_c   1.000
_cell.angle_alpha   90.00
_cell.angle_beta   90.00
_cell.angle_gamma   90.00
#
_symmetry.space_group_name_H-M   'P 1'
#
loop_
_entity.id
_entity.type
_entity.pdbx_description
1 polymer ?
#
loop_
_entity_poly.entity_id
_entity_poly.type
_entity_poly.pdbx_seq_one_letter_code
_entity_poly.pdbx_strand_id
1 'polypeptide(L)'
;MKISNQASNGNKLSFNAEGITVAFANAFRRYAMVKVPILAIGTAVFYDNITSIFDEYLSHRLGLIPLVTPSKLPKEMDVILSLDVVGPKIVLSKDLKSSDKEIVPARDEIPIINMKEGQNLRLEGKVQLGTGKEHAKFQAGIVSYGYEGDKFRFKVESFYQMEPSELAWQLKS
;
A
#
# COMPACT_ATOMS: atom_id res chain seq x y z
N MET A 1 1.53 22.79 -19.56
CA MET A 1 1.01 21.42 -19.47
C MET A 1 -0.51 21.44 -19.56
N LYS A 2 -1.10 20.80 -20.57
CA LYS A 2 -2.55 20.65 -20.72
C LYS A 2 -2.93 19.20 -20.44
N ILE A 3 -3.85 18.97 -19.52
CA ILE A 3 -4.37 17.63 -19.19
C ILE A 3 -5.71 17.44 -19.91
N SER A 4 -5.93 16.27 -20.51
CA SER A 4 -7.19 15.92 -21.18
C SER A 4 -7.51 14.42 -21.03
N ASN A 5 -8.74 14.03 -21.39
CA ASN A 5 -9.21 12.64 -21.39
C ASN A 5 -8.97 11.90 -20.07
N GLN A 6 -9.38 12.50 -18.96
CA GLN A 6 -9.29 11.88 -17.65
C GLN A 6 -10.38 10.81 -17.51
N ALA A 7 -9.96 9.56 -17.29
CA ALA A 7 -10.86 8.44 -17.02
C ALA A 7 -10.41 7.78 -15.70
N SER A 8 -11.34 7.67 -14.75
CA SER A 8 -11.12 6.96 -13.48
C SER A 8 -11.99 5.71 -13.45
N ASN A 9 -11.43 4.58 -13.09
CA ASN A 9 -12.15 3.31 -12.90
C ASN A 9 -11.56 2.54 -11.72
N GLY A 10 -12.25 2.56 -10.58
CA GLY A 10 -11.78 1.93 -9.35
C GLY A 10 -10.38 2.42 -8.96
N ASN A 11 -9.43 1.50 -8.88
CA ASN A 11 -8.03 1.78 -8.53
C ASN A 11 -7.18 2.29 -9.71
N LYS A 12 -7.78 2.66 -10.84
CA LYS A 12 -7.06 3.10 -12.05
C LYS A 12 -7.47 4.50 -12.47
N LEU A 13 -6.48 5.29 -12.88
CA LEU A 13 -6.64 6.62 -13.48
C LEU A 13 -5.82 6.69 -14.77
N SER A 14 -6.43 7.16 -15.84
CA SER A 14 -5.75 7.44 -17.11
C SER A 14 -5.98 8.89 -17.51
N PHE A 15 -4.94 9.54 -18.04
CA PHE A 15 -5.04 10.91 -18.55
C PHE A 15 -3.98 11.18 -19.62
N ASN A 16 -4.25 12.15 -20.49
CA ASN A 16 -3.31 12.63 -21.50
C ASN A 16 -2.68 13.95 -21.04
N ALA A 17 -1.38 14.11 -21.25
CA ALA A 17 -0.64 15.34 -20.97
C ALA A 17 0.08 15.85 -22.24
N GLU A 18 -0.12 17.13 -22.54
CA GLU A 18 0.47 17.83 -23.68
C GLU A 18 1.37 18.98 -23.22
N GLY A 19 2.39 19.31 -24.02
CA GLY A 19 3.33 20.39 -23.73
C GLY A 19 4.28 20.07 -22.56
N ILE A 20 4.71 18.80 -22.45
CA ILE A 20 5.71 18.34 -21.49
C ILE A 20 6.84 17.60 -22.23
N THR A 21 8.01 17.52 -21.61
CA THR A 21 9.14 16.77 -22.15
C THR A 21 9.12 15.31 -21.69
N VAL A 22 9.82 14.43 -22.41
CA VAL A 22 10.05 13.04 -21.98
C VAL A 22 10.72 13.00 -20.59
N ALA A 23 11.65 13.92 -20.33
CA ALA A 23 12.31 14.05 -19.03
C ALA A 23 11.29 14.34 -17.91
N PHE A 24 10.37 15.28 -18.14
CA PHE A 24 9.31 15.59 -17.18
C PHE A 24 8.36 14.39 -16.99
N ALA A 25 7.96 13.72 -18.07
CA ALA A 25 7.10 12.54 -18.00
C ALA A 25 7.71 11.41 -17.16
N ASN A 26 9.01 11.12 -17.37
CA ASN A 26 9.72 10.13 -16.57
C ASN A 26 9.94 10.59 -15.12
N ALA A 27 10.20 11.88 -14.89
CA ALA A 27 10.32 12.42 -13.55
C ALA A 27 9.01 12.27 -12.77
N PHE A 28 7.87 12.60 -13.37
CA PHE A 28 6.54 12.40 -12.79
C PHE A 28 6.31 10.92 -12.45
N ARG A 29 6.53 10.02 -13.42
CA ARG A 29 6.38 8.57 -13.22
C ARG A 29 7.21 8.06 -12.03
N ARG A 30 8.47 8.47 -11.96
CA ARG A 30 9.38 8.08 -10.87
C ARG A 30 8.95 8.66 -9.54
N TYR A 31 8.55 9.93 -9.51
CA TYR A 31 8.11 10.58 -8.28
C TYR A 31 6.89 9.87 -7.69
N ALA A 32 5.85 9.67 -8.48
CA ALA A 32 4.61 9.03 -8.03
C ALA A 32 4.87 7.62 -7.47
N MET A 33 5.80 6.85 -8.03
CA MET A 33 6.10 5.50 -7.55
C MET A 33 7.05 5.46 -6.33
N VAL A 34 7.97 6.41 -6.20
CA VAL A 34 9.11 6.30 -5.26
C VAL A 34 9.04 7.27 -4.10
N LYS A 35 8.34 8.41 -4.25
CA LYS A 35 8.37 9.53 -3.32
C LYS A 35 7.07 9.79 -2.58
N VAL A 36 5.96 9.21 -3.05
CA VAL A 36 4.67 9.29 -2.37
C VAL A 36 4.75 8.48 -1.07
N PRO A 37 4.55 9.10 0.11
CA PRO A 37 4.64 8.42 1.38
C PRO A 37 3.36 7.63 1.66
N ILE A 38 3.51 6.41 2.15
CA ILE A 38 2.40 5.55 2.56
C ILE A 38 2.69 4.79 3.84
N LEU A 39 1.61 4.32 4.48
CA LEU A 39 1.66 3.50 5.67
C LEU A 39 1.83 2.02 5.32
N ALA A 40 2.69 1.33 6.07
CA ALA A 40 2.83 -0.12 6.02
C ALA A 40 3.22 -0.66 7.40
N ILE A 41 3.09 -1.97 7.59
CA ILE A 41 3.62 -2.62 8.80
C ILE A 41 5.15 -2.56 8.76
N GLY A 42 5.70 -1.84 9.73
CA GLY A 42 7.12 -1.56 9.89
C GLY A 42 7.85 -2.66 10.62
N THR A 43 7.35 -2.97 11.81
CA THR A 43 7.91 -3.95 12.75
C THR A 43 6.81 -4.90 13.20
N ALA A 44 7.09 -6.19 13.24
CA ALA A 44 6.20 -7.19 13.82
C ALA A 44 6.82 -7.75 15.12
N VAL A 45 6.04 -7.78 16.18
CA VAL A 45 6.40 -8.32 17.49
C VAL A 45 5.55 -9.57 17.70
N PHE A 46 6.18 -10.73 17.77
CA PHE A 46 5.52 -12.01 18.01
C PHE A 46 5.53 -12.31 19.50
N TYR A 47 4.35 -12.63 20.04
CA TYR A 47 4.19 -13.10 21.40
C TYR A 47 4.12 -14.63 21.42
N ASP A 48 3.35 -15.21 20.48
CA ASP A 48 3.22 -16.64 20.30
C ASP A 48 3.20 -16.99 18.81
N ASN A 49 4.00 -17.96 18.39
CA ASN A 49 3.94 -18.55 17.05
C ASN A 49 4.18 -20.07 17.13
N ILE A 50 3.10 -20.86 17.20
CA ILE A 50 3.14 -22.33 17.13
C ILE A 50 2.77 -22.80 15.70
N THR A 51 2.88 -21.91 14.72
CA THR A 51 2.62 -22.26 13.32
C THR A 51 3.82 -22.99 12.71
N SER A 52 3.66 -23.50 11.48
CA SER A 52 4.76 -24.15 10.76
C SER A 52 5.67 -23.15 10.01
N ILE A 53 5.47 -21.84 10.21
CA ILE A 53 6.13 -20.77 9.46
C ILE A 53 6.91 -19.89 10.42
N PHE A 54 8.16 -19.55 10.05
CA PHE A 54 9.03 -18.69 10.84
C PHE A 54 8.53 -17.23 10.92
N ASP A 55 8.87 -16.57 12.02
CA ASP A 55 8.47 -15.19 12.31
C ASP A 55 8.89 -14.21 11.21
N GLU A 56 10.09 -14.35 10.64
CA GLU A 56 10.61 -13.46 9.60
C GLU A 56 9.81 -13.58 8.29
N TYR A 57 9.37 -14.80 7.98
CA TYR A 57 8.54 -15.05 6.80
C TYR A 57 7.15 -14.44 6.98
N LEU A 58 6.54 -14.59 8.16
CA LEU A 58 5.28 -13.93 8.49
C LEU A 58 5.43 -12.40 8.50
N SER A 59 6.50 -11.89 9.09
CA SER A 59 6.83 -10.45 9.11
C SER A 59 6.92 -9.87 7.71
N HIS A 60 7.60 -10.57 6.80
CA HIS A 60 7.72 -10.15 5.41
C HIS A 60 6.36 -10.08 4.72
N ARG A 61 5.50 -11.09 4.93
CA ARG A 61 4.13 -11.08 4.38
C ARG A 61 3.29 -9.95 4.96
N LEU A 62 3.31 -9.77 6.28
CA LEU A 62 2.59 -8.69 6.96
C LEU A 62 3.02 -7.32 6.46
N GLY A 63 4.34 -7.12 6.27
CA GLY A 63 4.88 -5.87 5.74
C GLY A 63 4.38 -5.52 4.34
N LEU A 64 4.00 -6.51 3.53
CA LEU A 64 3.49 -6.31 2.17
C LEU A 64 1.97 -6.19 2.08
N ILE A 65 1.24 -6.30 3.20
CA ILE A 65 -0.20 -6.05 3.21
C ILE A 65 -0.42 -4.54 3.06
N PRO A 66 -1.10 -4.09 1.99
CA PRO A 66 -1.38 -2.68 1.79
C PRO A 66 -2.31 -2.18 2.91
N LEU A 67 -1.93 -1.08 3.55
CA LEU A 67 -2.77 -0.36 4.51
C LEU A 67 -3.36 0.89 3.86
N VAL A 68 -4.60 1.23 4.22
CA VAL A 68 -5.21 2.51 3.87
C VAL A 68 -4.37 3.64 4.49
N THR A 69 -3.98 4.59 3.65
CA THR A 69 -3.24 5.80 4.05
C THR A 69 -4.20 6.98 3.91
N PRO A 70 -4.75 7.50 5.03
CA PRO A 70 -5.66 8.63 4.97
C PRO A 70 -4.95 9.89 4.48
N SER A 71 -5.66 10.76 3.75
CA SER A 71 -5.10 12.01 3.20
C SER A 71 -4.59 12.95 4.31
N LYS A 72 -5.15 12.84 5.52
CA LYS A 72 -4.66 13.49 6.73
C LYS A 72 -4.03 12.43 7.63
N LEU A 73 -2.71 12.45 7.72
CA LEU A 73 -1.98 11.58 8.64
C LEU A 73 -2.29 11.98 10.09
N PRO A 74 -2.39 11.01 11.01
CA PRO A 74 -2.49 11.29 12.43
C PRO A 74 -1.24 12.04 12.91
N LYS A 75 -1.40 12.90 13.93
CA LYS A 75 -0.29 13.68 14.51
C LYS A 75 0.76 12.79 15.17
N GLU A 76 0.31 11.68 15.75
CA GLU A 76 1.15 10.67 16.38
C GLU A 76 1.01 9.37 15.59
N MET A 77 2.14 8.74 15.27
CA MET A 77 2.20 7.56 14.41
C MET A 77 2.26 6.26 15.22
N ASP A 78 1.47 6.19 16.29
CA ASP A 78 1.43 5.05 17.21
C ASP A 78 0.23 4.14 16.90
N VAL A 79 0.16 3.67 15.66
CA VAL A 79 -0.89 2.75 15.21
C VAL A 79 -0.38 1.31 15.24
N ILE A 80 -1.18 0.43 15.83
CA ILE A 80 -0.86 -0.99 16.00
C ILE A 80 -1.95 -1.83 15.34
N LEU A 81 -1.54 -2.81 14.53
CA LEU A 81 -2.40 -3.90 14.09
C LEU A 81 -2.12 -5.13 14.95
N SER A 82 -3.14 -5.69 15.59
CA SER A 82 -3.03 -6.88 16.43
C SER A 82 -3.67 -8.10 15.75
N LEU A 83 -3.08 -9.26 15.97
CA LEU A 83 -3.62 -10.56 15.55
C LEU A 83 -3.49 -11.53 16.71
N ASP A 84 -4.59 -12.17 17.07
CA ASP A 84 -4.65 -13.22 18.08
C ASP A 84 -5.67 -14.27 17.63
N VAL A 85 -5.16 -15.41 17.14
CA VAL A 85 -5.96 -16.42 16.44
C VAL A 85 -5.48 -17.83 16.75
N VAL A 86 -6.44 -18.77 16.78
CA VAL A 86 -6.21 -20.21 16.92
C VAL A 86 -6.79 -20.93 15.70
N GLY A 87 -6.05 -21.92 15.19
CA GLY A 87 -6.47 -22.77 14.09
C GLY A 87 -7.49 -23.85 14.51
N PRO A 88 -8.16 -24.52 13.55
CA PRO A 88 -7.89 -24.50 12.12
C PRO A 88 -8.64 -23.36 11.41
N LYS A 89 -7.92 -22.49 10.72
CA LYS A 89 -8.50 -21.43 9.88
C LYS A 89 -7.46 -20.89 8.90
N ILE A 90 -7.95 -20.35 7.79
CA ILE A 90 -7.15 -19.45 6.96
C ILE A 90 -7.24 -18.06 7.60
N VAL A 91 -6.10 -17.52 7.99
CA VAL A 91 -5.96 -16.15 8.47
C VAL A 91 -5.81 -15.23 7.27
N LEU A 92 -6.69 -14.23 7.18
CA LEU A 92 -6.72 -13.22 6.13
C LEU A 92 -6.38 -11.84 6.69
N SER A 93 -6.13 -10.88 5.82
CA SER A 93 -5.83 -9.49 6.20
C SER A 93 -6.93 -8.88 7.07
N LYS A 94 -8.21 -9.17 6.81
CA LYS A 94 -9.33 -8.71 7.66
C LYS A 94 -9.28 -9.18 9.12
N ASP A 95 -8.50 -10.22 9.43
CA ASP A 95 -8.34 -10.70 10.81
C ASP A 95 -7.40 -9.78 11.62
N LEU A 96 -6.65 -8.89 10.98
CA LEU A 96 -5.83 -7.87 11.65
C LEU A 96 -6.74 -6.77 12.24
N LYS A 97 -6.68 -6.60 13.56
CA LYS A 97 -7.44 -5.57 14.27
C LYS A 97 -6.57 -4.33 14.48
N SER A 98 -6.95 -3.22 13.86
CA SER A 98 -6.24 -1.95 14.02
C SER A 98 -6.73 -1.17 15.25
N SER A 99 -5.81 -0.47 15.91
CA SER A 99 -6.11 0.53 16.94
C SER A 99 -6.73 1.80 16.36
N ASP A 100 -6.58 2.03 15.05
CA ASP A 100 -7.12 3.18 14.32
C ASP A 100 -8.10 2.69 13.23
N LYS A 101 -9.30 3.28 13.17
CA LYS A 101 -10.36 2.86 12.26
C LYS A 101 -10.12 3.28 10.80
N GLU A 102 -9.28 4.27 10.56
CA GLU A 102 -8.95 4.78 9.22
C GLU A 102 -7.71 4.08 8.65
N ILE A 103 -6.86 3.49 9.50
CA ILE A 103 -5.64 2.79 9.10
C ILE A 103 -5.86 1.28 9.28
N VAL A 104 -6.46 0.68 8.26
CA VAL A 104 -6.81 -0.74 8.19
C VAL A 104 -6.23 -1.37 6.92
N PRO A 105 -6.19 -2.71 6.81
CA PRO A 105 -5.85 -3.35 5.55
C PRO A 105 -6.74 -2.85 4.40
N ALA A 106 -6.14 -2.46 3.28
CA ALA A 106 -6.86 -1.92 2.12
C ALA A 106 -7.69 -2.99 1.37
N ARG A 107 -7.43 -4.27 1.66
CA ARG A 107 -8.12 -5.42 1.13
C ARG A 107 -8.31 -6.45 2.24
N ASP A 108 -9.47 -7.08 2.27
CA ASP A 108 -9.86 -8.02 3.33
C ASP A 108 -9.47 -9.47 3.05
N GLU A 109 -9.26 -9.82 1.78
CA GLU A 109 -9.09 -11.21 1.35
C GLU A 109 -7.63 -11.65 1.17
N ILE A 110 -6.65 -10.84 1.58
CA ILE A 110 -5.24 -11.18 1.39
C ILE A 110 -4.87 -12.29 2.40
N PRO A 111 -4.45 -13.48 1.94
CA PRO A 111 -4.09 -14.55 2.86
C PRO A 111 -2.78 -14.24 3.58
N ILE A 112 -2.74 -14.53 4.88
CA ILE A 112 -1.54 -14.42 5.74
C ILE A 112 -0.95 -15.80 6.01
N ILE A 113 -1.76 -16.76 6.45
CA ILE A 113 -1.34 -18.13 6.75
C ILE A 113 -2.55 -19.07 6.81
N ASN A 114 -2.35 -20.34 6.44
CA ASN A 114 -3.32 -21.40 6.69
C ASN A 114 -2.87 -22.20 7.92
N MET A 115 -3.69 -22.20 8.97
CA MET A 115 -3.38 -22.82 10.25
C MET A 115 -4.13 -24.14 10.43
N LYS A 116 -3.44 -25.14 10.96
CA LYS A 116 -4.00 -26.44 11.37
C LYS A 116 -4.59 -26.37 12.78
N GLU A 117 -5.35 -27.40 13.15
CA GLU A 117 -5.87 -27.59 14.50
C GLU A 117 -4.75 -27.49 15.55
N GLY A 118 -5.00 -26.78 16.65
CA GLY A 118 -4.05 -26.62 17.76
C GLY A 118 -2.90 -25.63 17.53
N GLN A 119 -2.77 -25.02 16.35
CA GLN A 119 -1.82 -23.92 16.14
C GLN A 119 -2.39 -22.60 16.64
N ASN A 120 -1.56 -21.74 17.24
CA ASN A 120 -1.90 -20.36 17.58
C ASN A 120 -0.87 -19.37 17.02
N LEU A 121 -1.34 -18.15 16.80
CA LEU A 121 -0.52 -17.02 16.36
C LEU A 121 -0.99 -15.76 17.06
N ARG A 122 -0.09 -15.14 17.83
CA ARG A 122 -0.32 -13.87 18.51
C ARG A 122 0.82 -12.90 18.22
N LEU A 123 0.49 -11.75 17.62
CA LEU A 123 1.46 -10.74 17.24
C LEU A 123 0.87 -9.34 17.19
N GLU A 124 1.75 -8.35 17.17
CA GLU A 124 1.45 -6.94 16.91
C GLU A 124 2.35 -6.39 15.80
N GLY A 125 1.74 -5.70 14.83
CA GLY A 125 2.42 -4.96 13.78
C GLY A 125 2.37 -3.46 14.05
N LYS A 126 3.52 -2.82 14.23
CA LYS A 126 3.63 -1.36 14.36
C LYS A 126 3.65 -0.72 12.97
N VAL A 127 2.76 0.23 12.75
CA VAL A 127 2.66 0.96 11.47
C VAL A 127 3.77 2.01 11.38
N GLN A 128 4.32 2.19 10.18
CA GLN A 128 5.29 3.22 9.88
C GLN A 128 4.91 3.91 8.57
N LEU A 129 5.20 5.21 8.47
CA LEU A 129 5.19 5.94 7.21
C LEU A 129 6.56 5.80 6.54
N GLY A 130 6.55 5.50 5.26
CA GLY A 130 7.77 5.45 4.47
C GLY A 130 7.50 5.72 3.00
N THR A 131 8.55 5.67 2.19
CA THR A 131 8.47 5.89 0.75
C THR A 131 9.02 4.70 -0.03
N GLY A 132 8.57 4.51 -1.27
CA GLY A 132 9.06 3.44 -2.16
C GLY A 132 10.58 3.46 -2.40
N LYS A 133 11.26 4.57 -2.07
CA LYS A 133 12.74 4.64 -2.05
C LYS A 133 13.35 3.77 -0.95
N GLU A 134 12.70 3.66 0.20
CA GLU A 134 13.21 2.94 1.38
C GLU A 134 12.94 1.45 1.27
N HIS A 135 11.73 1.06 0.84
CA HIS A 135 11.35 -0.33 0.65
C HIS A 135 10.14 -0.44 -0.28
N ALA A 136 10.02 -1.53 -1.03
CA ALA A 136 8.91 -1.77 -1.97
C ALA A 136 7.53 -1.81 -1.28
N LYS A 137 7.48 -2.13 0.02
CA LYS A 137 6.25 -2.08 0.84
C LYS A 137 5.63 -0.69 0.94
N PHE A 138 6.44 0.34 0.71
CA PHE A 138 6.02 1.73 0.70
C PHE A 138 5.77 2.28 -0.71
N GLN A 139 5.53 1.40 -1.69
CA GLN A 139 5.11 1.81 -3.02
C GLN A 139 3.58 1.80 -3.11
N ALA A 140 2.97 2.97 -3.31
CA ALA A 140 1.51 3.16 -3.34
C ALA A 140 0.81 2.63 -4.60
N GLY A 141 1.58 2.36 -5.67
CA GLY A 141 1.02 1.95 -6.95
C GLY A 141 2.03 1.93 -8.09
N ILE A 142 1.53 1.80 -9.31
CA ILE A 142 2.31 1.77 -10.54
C ILE A 142 1.88 2.93 -11.44
N VAL A 143 2.85 3.64 -11.97
CA VAL A 143 2.63 4.66 -12.99
C VAL A 143 3.39 4.27 -14.25
N SER A 144 2.70 4.33 -15.38
CA SER A 144 3.28 4.12 -16.71
C SER A 144 2.81 5.22 -17.65
N TYR A 145 3.56 5.43 -18.73
CA TYR A 145 3.11 6.31 -19.80
C TYR A 145 3.54 5.78 -21.16
N GLY A 146 2.72 6.06 -22.17
CA GLY A 146 3.04 5.89 -23.58
C GLY A 146 3.17 7.25 -24.27
N TYR A 147 3.91 7.29 -25.38
CA TYR A 147 4.06 8.46 -26.23
C TYR A 147 3.29 8.23 -27.53
N GLU A 148 2.30 9.07 -27.81
CA GLU A 148 1.43 9.01 -28.99
C GLU A 148 1.41 10.40 -29.66
N GLY A 149 2.21 10.61 -30.70
CA GLY A 149 2.34 11.92 -31.35
C GLY A 149 2.89 12.97 -30.37
N ASP A 150 2.21 14.11 -30.20
CA ASP A 150 2.63 15.16 -29.26
C ASP A 150 2.08 14.98 -27.83
N LYS A 151 1.53 13.81 -27.52
CA LYS A 151 0.82 13.54 -26.25
C LYS A 151 1.46 12.41 -25.46
N PHE A 152 1.51 12.58 -24.15
CA PHE A 152 1.85 11.51 -23.21
C PHE A 152 0.59 10.96 -22.57
N ARG A 153 0.31 9.66 -22.78
CA ARG A 153 -0.82 8.97 -22.16
C ARG A 153 -0.34 8.28 -20.89
N PHE A 154 -0.72 8.81 -19.73
CA PHE A 154 -0.43 8.22 -18.43
C PHE A 154 -1.49 7.20 -18.02
N LYS A 155 -1.04 6.15 -17.36
CA LYS A 155 -1.87 5.18 -16.64
C LYS A 155 -1.30 5.04 -15.23
N VAL A 156 -2.13 5.33 -14.24
CA VAL A 156 -1.85 5.26 -12.82
C VAL A 156 -2.73 4.17 -12.24
N GLU A 157 -2.14 3.22 -11.52
CA GLU A 157 -2.84 2.14 -10.84
C GLU A 157 -2.42 2.14 -9.37
N SER A 158 -3.36 2.41 -8.47
CA SER A 158 -3.16 2.35 -7.02
C SER A 158 -3.25 0.91 -6.53
N PHE A 159 -2.51 0.59 -5.47
CA PHE A 159 -2.64 -0.66 -4.72
C PHE A 159 -3.71 -0.59 -3.63
N TYR A 160 -4.74 0.24 -3.83
CA TYR A 160 -5.88 0.47 -2.91
C TYR A 160 -5.54 1.22 -1.62
N GLN A 161 -4.27 1.58 -1.40
CA GLN A 161 -3.82 2.29 -0.20
C GLN A 161 -4.26 3.76 -0.17
N MET A 162 -4.52 4.32 -1.36
CA MET A 162 -5.00 5.69 -1.57
C MET A 162 -5.69 5.79 -2.92
N GLU A 163 -6.38 6.89 -3.17
CA GLU A 163 -7.03 7.10 -4.46
C GLU A 163 -5.98 7.31 -5.58
N PRO A 164 -6.20 6.79 -6.81
CA PRO A 164 -5.27 6.97 -7.92
C PRO A 164 -5.04 8.45 -8.29
N SER A 165 -6.04 9.29 -8.02
CA SER A 165 -5.94 10.75 -8.17
C SER A 165 -5.00 11.35 -7.12
N GLU A 166 -5.07 10.91 -5.88
CA GLU A 166 -4.14 11.36 -4.83
C GLU A 166 -2.70 10.95 -5.16
N LEU A 167 -2.51 9.71 -5.61
CA LEU A 167 -1.21 9.21 -6.08
C LEU A 167 -0.63 10.06 -7.23
N ALA A 168 -1.48 10.52 -8.16
CA ALA A 168 -1.07 11.36 -9.28
C ALA A 168 -0.84 12.82 -8.88
N TRP A 169 -1.64 13.36 -7.95
CA TRP A 169 -1.74 14.81 -7.69
C TRP A 169 -1.20 15.26 -6.33
N GLN A 170 -0.65 14.36 -5.50
CA GLN A 170 -0.01 14.70 -4.23
C GLN A 170 1.15 15.71 -4.33
N LEU A 171 1.54 16.10 -5.56
CA LEU A 171 2.45 17.19 -5.86
C LEU A 171 1.87 18.61 -5.55
N LYS A 172 0.67 18.73 -4.98
CA LYS A 172 -0.03 20.02 -4.80
C LYS A 172 -0.22 20.50 -3.34
N SER A 173 0.39 19.85 -2.35
CA SER A 173 0.36 20.30 -0.94
C SER A 173 1.68 20.91 -0.51
#